data_AF-A0A8E0MEC4-F1
#
_entry.id   AF-A0A8E0MEC4-F1
#
_cell.length_a   1.000
_cell.length_b   1.000
_cell.length_c   1.000
_cell.angle_alpha   90.00
_cell.angle_beta   90.00
_cell.angle_gamma   90.00
#
_symmetry.space_group_name_H-M   'P 1'
#
loop_
_entity.id
_entity.type
_entity.pdbx_description
1 polymer ?
#
loop_
_entity_poly.entity_id
_entity_poly.type
_entity_poly.pdbx_seq_one_letter_code
_entity_poly.pdbx_strand_id
1 'polypeptide(L)'
;AYEESAKQGEHGALISALSPRPASLCVVFGPEGGLAPEELSVLTGQGFIAAGLGPRILRAETAPLYLLSAVSVLTELQATSI
;
A
#
# COMPACT_ATOMS: atom_id res chain seq x y z
N ALA A 1 18.98 -0.46 1.89
CA ALA A 1 18.35 0.55 2.77
C ALA A 1 16.83 0.38 2.86
N TYR A 2 16.13 0.00 1.78
CA TYR A 2 14.67 -0.22 1.80
C TYR A 2 14.22 -1.67 2.14
N GLU A 3 15.14 -2.63 2.26
CA GLU A 3 14.81 -4.04 2.54
C GLU A 3 14.41 -4.32 4.01
N GLU A 4 14.77 -3.46 4.97
CA GLU A 4 14.48 -3.70 6.39
C GLU A 4 13.09 -3.21 6.81
N SER A 5 12.56 -2.14 6.20
CA SER A 5 11.23 -1.59 6.53
C SER A 5 10.09 -2.54 6.17
N ALA A 6 10.27 -3.34 5.11
CA ALA A 6 9.30 -4.34 4.68
C ALA A 6 9.05 -5.47 5.71
N LYS A 7 9.87 -5.59 6.77
CA LYS A 7 9.83 -6.73 7.69
C LYS A 7 9.03 -6.51 8.97
N GLN A 8 8.59 -5.29 9.32
CA GLN A 8 7.85 -5.08 10.57
C GLN A 8 6.64 -4.13 10.40
N GLY A 9 5.44 -4.70 10.37
CA GLY A 9 4.17 -3.97 10.56
C GLY A 9 3.49 -3.42 9.30
N GLU A 10 4.20 -3.19 8.21
CA GLU A 10 3.64 -2.55 7.00
C GLU A 10 2.55 -3.38 6.30
N HIS A 11 2.59 -4.71 6.40
CA HIS A 11 1.57 -5.58 5.80
C HIS A 11 0.19 -5.40 6.44
N GLY A 12 0.15 -5.08 7.75
CA GLY A 12 -1.10 -4.83 8.46
C GLY A 12 -1.70 -3.46 8.12
N ALA A 13 -0.86 -2.50 7.71
CA ALA A 13 -1.30 -1.13 7.46
C ALA A 13 -2.28 -1.04 6.30
N LEU A 14 -2.03 -1.74 5.20
CA LEU A 14 -2.95 -1.77 4.05
C LEU A 14 -4.31 -2.35 4.44
N ILE A 15 -4.31 -3.50 5.13
CA ILE A 15 -5.55 -4.16 5.56
C ILE A 15 -6.32 -3.27 6.53
N SER A 16 -5.63 -2.62 7.46
CA SER A 16 -6.24 -1.67 8.41
C SER A 16 -6.84 -0.46 7.69
N ALA A 17 -6.16 0.10 6.70
CA ALA A 17 -6.64 1.22 5.91
C ALA A 17 -7.87 0.87 5.05
N LEU A 18 -7.97 -0.38 4.56
CA LEU A 18 -9.10 -0.85 3.76
C LEU A 18 -10.27 -1.40 4.59
N SER A 19 -10.04 -1.80 5.84
CA SER A 19 -11.06 -2.32 6.76
C SER A 19 -12.32 -1.43 6.89
N PRO A 20 -12.24 -0.09 7.00
CA PRO A 20 -13.42 0.77 7.04
C PRO A 20 -14.15 0.89 5.70
N ARG A 21 -13.66 0.26 4.62
CA ARG A 21 -14.19 0.32 3.24
C ARG A 21 -14.36 1.76 2.76
N PRO A 22 -13.26 2.52 2.64
CA PRO A 22 -13.33 3.92 2.25
C PRO A 22 -13.91 4.08 0.85
N ALA A 23 -14.66 5.17 0.63
CA ALA A 23 -15.24 5.49 -0.68
C ALA A 23 -14.19 5.88 -1.74
N SER A 24 -13.00 6.27 -1.30
CA SER A 24 -11.88 6.68 -2.17
C SER A 24 -10.54 6.30 -1.55
N LEU A 25 -9.58 5.95 -2.40
CA LEU A 25 -8.22 5.62 -2.01
C LEU A 25 -7.23 6.42 -2.86
N CYS A 26 -6.23 7.04 -2.22
CA CYS A 26 -5.09 7.66 -2.89
C CYS A 26 -3.83 6.89 -2.49
N VAL A 27 -3.08 6.39 -3.46
CA VAL A 27 -1.83 5.67 -3.22
C VAL A 27 -0.74 6.23 -4.12
N VAL A 28 0.45 6.37 -3.55
CA VAL A 28 1.65 6.85 -4.24
C VAL A 28 2.62 5.68 -4.38
N PHE A 29 3.10 5.49 -5.62
CA PHE A 29 4.16 4.54 -5.94
C PHE A 29 5.37 5.33 -6.42
N GLY A 30 6.55 5.01 -5.87
CA GLY A 30 7.81 5.58 -6.36
C GLY A 30 8.27 4.95 -7.67
N PRO A 31 9.22 5.58 -8.37
CA PRO A 31 9.94 4.97 -9.49
C PRO A 31 10.80 3.79 -9.02
N GLU A 32 11.53 3.13 -9.92
CA GLU A 32 12.40 1.98 -9.61
C GLU A 32 13.47 2.32 -8.55
N GLY A 33 13.88 3.59 -8.46
CA GLY A 33 14.79 4.10 -7.44
C GLY A 33 14.16 4.32 -6.06
N GLY A 34 12.84 4.12 -5.92
CA GLY A 34 12.07 4.47 -4.74
C GLY A 34 11.82 5.98 -4.62
N LEU A 35 11.19 6.35 -3.51
CA LEU A 35 10.99 7.75 -3.12
C LEU A 35 12.21 8.25 -2.33
N ALA A 36 12.55 9.51 -2.47
CA ALA A 36 13.58 10.14 -1.66
C ALA A 36 13.11 10.33 -0.20
N PRO A 37 14.00 10.35 0.80
CA PRO A 37 13.62 10.58 2.20
C PRO A 37 12.83 11.87 2.43
N GLU A 38 13.13 12.91 1.66
CA GLU A 38 12.43 14.20 1.72
C GLU A 38 10.99 14.06 1.21
N GLU A 39 10.76 13.29 0.13
CA GLU A 39 9.42 13.01 -0.40
C GLU A 39 8.59 12.19 0.59
N LEU A 40 9.20 11.19 1.23
CA LEU A 40 8.56 10.41 2.30
C LEU A 40 8.14 11.29 3.49
N SER A 41 8.98 12.26 3.86
CA SER A 41 8.69 13.20 4.94
C SER A 41 7.51 14.11 4.59
N VAL A 42 7.42 14.56 3.34
CA VAL A 42 6.27 15.35 2.85
C VAL A 42 4.99 14.52 2.85
N LEU A 43 5.04 13.29 2.33
CA LEU A 43 3.89 12.39 2.26
C LEU A 43 3.35 12.04 3.66
N THR A 44 4.23 11.64 4.57
CA THR A 44 3.84 11.34 5.96
C THR A 44 3.29 12.57 6.67
N GLY A 45 3.86 13.76 6.42
CA GLY A 45 3.31 15.04 6.89
C GLY A 45 1.91 15.38 6.35
N GLN A 46 1.53 14.83 5.20
CA GLN A 46 0.19 14.94 4.61
C GLN A 46 -0.76 13.81 5.02
N GLY A 47 -0.34 12.93 5.94
CA GLY A 47 -1.17 11.83 6.43
C GLY A 47 -1.12 10.55 5.60
N PHE A 48 -0.18 10.42 4.66
CA PHE A 48 0.07 9.14 4.01
C PHE A 48 0.65 8.14 5.00
N ILE A 49 0.20 6.89 4.89
CA ILE A 49 0.67 5.77 5.72
C ILE A 49 1.50 4.85 4.84
N ALA A 50 2.70 4.50 5.29
CA ALA A 50 3.52 3.49 4.64
C ALA A 50 2.85 2.11 4.76
N ALA A 51 2.65 1.43 3.63
CA ALA A 51 1.95 0.16 3.56
C ALA A 51 2.66 -0.80 2.59
N GLY A 52 2.80 -2.05 3.02
CA GLY A 52 3.47 -3.10 2.25
C GLY A 52 2.48 -3.91 1.43
N LEU A 53 2.91 -4.39 0.25
CA LEU A 53 2.13 -5.27 -0.64
C LEU A 53 2.46 -6.76 -0.45
N GLY A 54 2.97 -7.13 0.73
CA GLY A 54 3.43 -8.47 1.03
C GLY A 54 4.94 -8.65 0.84
N PRO A 55 5.44 -9.89 0.91
CA PRO A 55 6.88 -10.18 1.06
C PRO A 55 7.70 -10.06 -0.23
N ARG A 56 7.07 -9.75 -1.36
CA ARG A 56 7.73 -9.71 -2.67
C ARG A 56 8.02 -8.26 -3.05
N ILE A 57 9.25 -8.02 -3.51
CA ILE A 57 9.59 -6.76 -4.16
C ILE A 57 8.91 -6.74 -5.53
N LEU A 58 7.94 -5.84 -5.70
CA LEU A 58 7.23 -5.64 -6.95
C LEU A 58 7.91 -4.53 -7.75
N ARG A 59 7.93 -4.67 -9.08
CA ARG A 59 8.36 -3.59 -9.97
C ARG A 59 7.36 -2.44 -9.97
N ALA A 60 7.80 -1.24 -10.32
CA ALA A 60 7.01 -0.01 -10.29
C ALA A 60 5.69 -0.14 -11.07
N GLU A 61 5.68 -0.86 -12.17
CA GLU A 61 4.50 -1.07 -13.02
C GLU A 61 3.60 -2.20 -12.50
N THR A 62 4.15 -3.14 -11.72
CA THR A 62 3.42 -4.29 -11.17
C THR A 62 2.72 -3.95 -9.85
N ALA A 63 3.35 -3.11 -9.02
CA ALA A 63 2.84 -2.76 -7.71
C ALA A 63 1.41 -2.14 -7.73
N PRO A 64 1.07 -1.20 -8.65
CA PRO A 64 -0.27 -0.65 -8.74
C PRO A 64 -1.33 -1.68 -9.15
N LEU A 65 -1.01 -2.53 -10.15
CA LEU A 65 -1.93 -3.56 -10.61
C LEU A 65 -2.20 -4.62 -9.53
N TYR A 66 -1.15 -5.01 -8.80
CA TYR A 66 -1.28 -5.91 -7.66
C TYR A 66 -2.15 -5.30 -6.56
N LEU A 67 -1.92 -4.03 -6.20
CA LEU A 67 -2.73 -3.32 -5.21
C LEU A 67 -4.21 -3.28 -5.61
N LEU A 68 -4.52 -2.86 -6.84
CA LEU A 68 -5.91 -2.74 -7.31
C LEU A 68 -6.63 -4.09 -7.25
N SER A 69 -5.93 -5.17 -7.62
CA SER A 69 -6.47 -6.53 -7.53
C SER A 69 -6.74 -6.94 -6.08
N ALA A 70 -5.82 -6.64 -5.16
CA ALA A 70 -5.99 -6.91 -3.73
C ALA A 70 -7.13 -6.10 -3.11
N VAL A 71 -7.24 -4.81 -3.45
CA VAL A 71 -8.34 -3.94 -3.00
C VAL A 71 -9.67 -4.52 -3.46
N SER A 72 -9.84 -4.81 -4.75
CA SER A 72 -11.08 -5.39 -5.27
C SER A 72 -11.46 -6.68 -4.56
N VAL A 73 -10.50 -7.59 -4.30
CA VAL A 73 -10.77 -8.79 -3.51
C VAL A 73 -11.28 -8.45 -2.10
N LEU A 74 -10.61 -7.55 -1.38
CA LEU A 74 -10.90 -7.25 0.03
C LEU A 74 -12.16 -6.40 0.23
N THR A 75 -12.51 -5.54 -0.72
CA THR A 75 -13.60 -4.57 -0.57
C THR A 75 -14.84 -4.89 -1.40
N GLU A 76 -14.71 -5.64 -2.50
CA GLU A 76 -15.79 -5.87 -3.46
C GLU A 76 -16.13 -7.36 -3.61
N LEU A 77 -15.13 -8.22 -3.83
CA LEU A 77 -15.36 -9.63 -4.18
C LEU A 77 -15.48 -10.56 -2.98
N GLN A 78 -14.85 -10.23 -1.85
CA GLN A 78 -15.14 -10.84 -0.55
C GLN A 78 -16.50 -10.31 -0.06
N ALA A 79 -17.56 -10.72 -0.76
CA ALA A 79 -18.92 -10.61 -0.27
C ALA A 79 -18.97 -11.36 1.06
N THR A 80 -19.11 -10.60 2.16
CA THR A 80 -19.61 -11.14 3.42
C THR A 80 -20.93 -11.80 3.07
N SER A 81 -21.01 -13.13 3.21
CA SER A 81 -22.26 -13.86 3.12
C SER A 81 -23.32 -13.12 3.95
N ILE A 82 -24.36 -12.64 3.28
CA ILE A 82 -25.62 -12.27 3.94
C ILE A 82 -26.26 -13.56 4.45
#